data_AF-A0A024X6I2-F1
#
_entry.id   AF-A0A024X6I2-F1
#
_cell.length_a   1.000
_cell.length_b   1.000
_cell.length_c   1.000
_cell.angle_alpha   90.00
_cell.angle_beta   90.00
_cell.angle_gamma   90.00
#
_symmetry.space_group_name_H-M   'P 1'
#
loop_
_entity.id
_entity.type
_entity.pdbx_description
1 polymer ?
#
loop_
_entity_poly.entity_id
_entity_poly.type
_entity_poly.pdbx_seq_one_letter_code
_entity_poly.pdbx_strand_id
1 'polypeptide(L)'
;MKEANAYEKDIRRLLPVMFYCMVLLQINVEKQYVNIDLLNEGYTKLLTCLIIKHKNIIFPFFLFHIYLTSKNYTTLEFCVTGQWEKGNIYDLGVEENFKQVLGDNILLWIFPLGKPKGNGLFYKTADQMDSTYK
;
A
#
# COMPACT_ATOMS: atom_id res chain seq x y z
N MET A 1 29.81 -6.94 -5.18
CA MET A 1 28.38 -6.93 -4.77
C MET A 1 27.91 -5.62 -4.12
N LYS A 2 28.68 -4.96 -3.23
CA LYS A 2 28.26 -3.69 -2.62
C LYS A 2 28.07 -2.53 -3.61
N GLU A 3 28.94 -2.40 -4.59
CA GLU A 3 28.86 -1.35 -5.63
C GLU A 3 27.72 -1.57 -6.62
N ALA A 4 27.36 -2.84 -6.90
CA ALA A 4 26.22 -3.18 -7.74
C ALA A 4 24.88 -2.71 -7.13
N ASN A 5 24.72 -2.91 -5.82
CA ASN A 5 23.55 -2.44 -5.09
C ASN A 5 23.50 -0.91 -4.95
N ALA A 6 24.65 -0.22 -5.03
CA ALA A 6 24.71 1.24 -4.97
C ALA A 6 24.18 1.86 -6.28
N TYR A 7 24.63 1.38 -7.45
CA TYR A 7 24.13 1.89 -8.73
C TYR A 7 22.63 1.61 -8.88
N GLU A 8 22.15 0.42 -8.48
CA GLU A 8 20.74 0.05 -8.65
C GLU A 8 19.84 0.95 -7.79
N LYS A 9 20.30 1.30 -6.59
CA LYS A 9 19.62 2.23 -5.69
C LYS A 9 19.56 3.64 -6.27
N ASP A 10 20.64 4.10 -6.89
CA ASP A 10 20.68 5.42 -7.53
C ASP A 10 19.82 5.47 -8.80
N ILE A 11 19.82 4.42 -9.62
CA ILE A 11 18.91 4.28 -10.76
C ILE A 11 17.44 4.29 -10.30
N ARG A 12 17.09 3.55 -9.23
CA ARG A 12 15.73 3.57 -8.66
C ARG A 12 15.31 4.95 -8.15
N ARG A 13 16.25 5.76 -7.66
CA ARG A 13 15.98 7.14 -7.23
C ARG A 13 15.80 8.10 -8.40
N LEU A 14 16.52 7.86 -9.50
CA LEU A 14 16.46 8.69 -10.71
C LEU A 14 15.30 8.32 -11.65
N LEU A 15 14.83 7.08 -11.62
CA LEU A 15 13.68 6.58 -12.39
C LEU A 15 12.44 7.50 -12.35
N PRO A 16 11.92 7.93 -11.19
CA PRO A 16 10.77 8.83 -11.14
C PRO A 16 11.10 10.24 -11.69
N VAL A 17 12.33 10.72 -11.50
CA VAL A 17 12.78 12.02 -12.06
C VAL A 17 12.87 11.94 -13.57
N MET A 18 13.43 10.86 -14.12
CA MET A 18 13.52 10.63 -15.56
C MET A 18 12.12 10.50 -16.18
N PHE A 19 11.21 9.75 -15.53
CA PHE A 19 9.84 9.63 -15.99
C PHE A 19 9.12 10.98 -15.99
N TYR A 20 9.30 11.78 -14.93
CA TYR A 20 8.75 13.12 -14.83
C TYR A 20 9.31 14.05 -15.91
N CYS A 21 10.63 14.05 -16.13
CA CYS A 21 11.28 14.82 -17.18
C CYS A 21 10.81 14.42 -18.59
N MET A 22 10.62 13.13 -18.85
CA MET A 22 10.07 12.65 -20.14
C MET A 22 8.63 13.13 -20.33
N VAL A 23 7.78 13.06 -19.31
CA VAL A 23 6.40 13.57 -19.37
C VAL A 23 6.39 15.08 -19.62
N LEU A 24 7.25 15.85 -18.94
CA LEU A 24 7.38 17.29 -19.16
C LEU A 24 7.92 17.63 -20.56
N LEU A 25 8.88 16.87 -21.08
CA LEU A 25 9.41 17.03 -22.43
C LEU A 25 8.33 16.74 -23.48
N GLN A 26 7.53 15.69 -23.29
CA GLN A 26 6.36 15.40 -24.13
C GLN A 26 5.38 16.59 -24.15
N ILE A 27 5.04 17.13 -22.97
CA ILE A 27 4.12 18.26 -22.84
C ILE A 27 4.69 19.53 -23.50
N ASN A 28 5.99 19.82 -23.31
CA ASN A 28 6.63 21.00 -23.88
C ASN A 28 6.73 20.93 -25.40
N VAL A 29 7.05 19.75 -25.97
CA VAL A 29 7.11 19.55 -27.41
C VAL A 29 5.72 19.71 -28.03
N GLU A 30 4.69 19.08 -27.46
CA GLU A 30 3.33 19.16 -28.01
C GLU A 30 2.76 20.59 -27.96
N LYS A 31 3.08 21.36 -26.90
CA LYS A 31 2.69 22.78 -26.77
C LYS A 31 3.25 23.69 -27.88
N GLN A 32 4.37 23.31 -28.50
CA GLN A 32 5.02 24.10 -29.54
C GLN A 32 4.49 23.81 -30.95
N TYR A 33 3.92 22.63 -31.20
CA TYR A 33 3.53 22.18 -32.55
C TYR A 33 2.02 22.02 -32.75
N VAL A 34 1.22 22.02 -31.68
CA VAL A 34 -0.20 21.62 -31.71
C VAL A 34 -1.12 22.70 -31.17
N ASN A 35 -2.31 22.84 -31.75
CA ASN A 35 -3.35 23.74 -31.27
C ASN A 35 -3.72 23.41 -29.81
N ILE A 36 -3.97 24.44 -29.00
CA ILE A 36 -4.26 24.32 -27.56
C ILE A 36 -5.47 23.41 -27.29
N ASP A 37 -6.46 23.40 -28.18
CA ASP A 37 -7.66 22.57 -28.02
C ASP A 37 -7.34 21.07 -28.19
N LEU A 38 -6.49 20.74 -29.18
CA LEU A 38 -6.04 19.38 -29.42
C LEU A 38 -5.03 18.91 -28.35
N LEU A 39 -4.21 19.83 -27.82
CA LEU A 39 -3.32 19.57 -26.69
C LEU A 39 -4.13 19.26 -25.41
N ASN A 40 -5.18 20.03 -25.12
CA ASN A 40 -6.04 19.81 -23.96
C ASN A 40 -6.78 18.46 -24.07
N GLU A 41 -7.24 18.09 -25.26
CA GLU A 41 -7.86 16.79 -25.51
C GLU A 41 -6.87 15.62 -25.31
N GLY A 42 -5.63 15.78 -25.80
CA GLY A 42 -4.56 14.79 -25.59
C GLY A 42 -4.20 14.62 -24.11
N TYR A 43 -3.93 15.72 -23.42
CA TYR A 43 -3.55 15.72 -22.01
C TYR A 43 -4.64 15.13 -21.09
N THR A 44 -5.91 15.52 -21.32
CA THR A 44 -7.04 14.99 -20.53
C THR A 44 -7.20 13.48 -20.72
N LYS A 45 -7.05 12.96 -21.95
CA LYS A 45 -7.06 11.51 -22.22
C LYS A 45 -5.90 10.79 -21.52
N LEU A 46 -4.70 11.37 -21.57
CA LEU A 46 -3.50 10.78 -20.97
C LEU A 46 -3.62 10.75 -19.43
N LEU A 47 -4.01 11.86 -18.82
CA LEU A 47 -4.25 11.97 -17.37
C LEU A 47 -5.34 10.98 -16.92
N THR A 48 -6.45 10.89 -17.66
CA THR A 48 -7.54 9.96 -17.36
C THR A 48 -7.06 8.51 -17.43
N CYS A 49 -6.27 8.14 -18.45
CA CYS A 49 -5.69 6.80 -18.56
C CYS A 49 -4.78 6.46 -17.37
N LEU A 50 -3.94 7.39 -16.93
CA LEU A 50 -3.04 7.21 -15.79
C LEU A 50 -3.82 7.01 -14.48
N ILE A 51 -4.84 7.83 -14.23
CA ILE A 51 -5.69 7.72 -13.04
C ILE A 51 -6.41 6.37 -13.02
N ILE A 52 -6.99 5.96 -14.15
CA ILE A 52 -7.69 4.67 -14.28
C ILE A 52 -6.73 3.52 -13.99
N LYS A 53 -5.52 3.51 -14.57
CA LYS A 53 -4.52 2.47 -14.32
C LYS A 53 -4.12 2.40 -12.84
N HIS A 54 -3.83 3.54 -12.23
CA HIS A 54 -3.42 3.62 -10.83
C HIS A 54 -4.52 3.07 -9.90
N LYS A 55 -5.78 3.48 -10.14
CA LYS A 55 -6.95 2.98 -9.41
C LYS A 55 -7.10 1.47 -9.52
N ASN A 56 -6.95 0.90 -10.72
CA ASN A 56 -7.12 -0.53 -10.95
C ASN A 56 -6.06 -1.40 -10.25
N ILE A 57 -4.89 -0.85 -9.93
CA ILE A 57 -3.83 -1.57 -9.20
C ILE A 57 -4.00 -1.37 -7.69
N ILE A 58 -4.15 -0.13 -7.24
CA ILE A 58 -4.17 0.17 -5.80
C ILE A 58 -5.45 -0.32 -5.14
N PHE A 59 -6.59 -0.23 -5.80
CA PHE A 59 -7.87 -0.63 -5.21
C PHE A 59 -7.91 -2.11 -4.78
N PRO A 60 -7.61 -3.10 -5.64
CA PRO A 60 -7.58 -4.50 -5.20
C PRO A 60 -6.46 -4.77 -4.19
N PHE A 61 -5.31 -4.11 -4.32
CA PHE A 61 -4.21 -4.23 -3.35
C PHE A 61 -4.66 -3.75 -1.96
N PHE A 62 -5.36 -2.62 -1.89
CA PHE A 62 -5.89 -2.08 -0.65
C PHE A 62 -6.94 -3.00 -0.02
N LEU A 63 -7.88 -3.54 -0.82
CA LEU A 63 -8.87 -4.50 -0.33
C LEU A 63 -8.22 -5.78 0.21
N PHE A 64 -7.17 -6.26 -0.46
CA PHE A 64 -6.40 -7.40 0.01
C PHE A 64 -5.76 -7.12 1.39
N HIS A 65 -5.17 -5.94 1.59
CA HIS A 65 -4.60 -5.57 2.89
C HIS A 65 -5.65 -5.32 3.98
N ILE A 66 -6.84 -4.81 3.63
CA ILE A 66 -7.97 -4.76 4.57
C ILE A 66 -8.32 -6.18 5.04
N TYR A 67 -8.43 -7.13 4.12
CA TYR A 67 -8.72 -8.53 4.44
C TYR A 67 -7.65 -9.12 5.37
N LEU A 68 -6.38 -8.97 5.01
CA LEU A 68 -5.27 -9.45 5.84
C LEU A 68 -5.31 -8.84 7.25
N THR A 69 -5.52 -7.52 7.36
CA THR A 69 -5.60 -6.81 8.64
C THR A 69 -6.79 -7.30 9.46
N SER A 70 -7.95 -7.54 8.84
CA SER A 70 -9.14 -8.05 9.53
C SER A 70 -8.95 -9.45 10.12
N LYS A 71 -8.00 -10.23 9.59
CA LYS A 71 -7.66 -11.59 10.02
C LYS A 71 -6.28 -11.69 10.70
N ASN A 72 -5.67 -10.54 10.97
CA ASN A 72 -4.34 -10.40 11.56
C ASN A 72 -3.23 -11.18 10.86
N TYR A 73 -3.30 -11.32 9.53
CA TYR A 73 -2.26 -11.95 8.74
C TYR A 73 -1.26 -10.91 8.21
N THR A 74 0.01 -11.26 8.20
CA THR A 74 0.97 -10.66 7.28
C THR A 74 0.83 -11.28 5.88
N THR A 75 1.28 -10.58 4.84
CA THR A 75 1.29 -11.13 3.47
C THR A 75 2.12 -12.41 3.40
N LEU A 76 3.24 -12.47 4.14
CA LEU A 76 4.10 -13.66 4.16
C LEU A 76 3.39 -14.85 4.80
N GLU A 77 2.70 -14.65 5.93
CA GLU A 77 1.93 -15.71 6.58
C GLU A 77 0.80 -16.21 5.66
N PHE A 78 0.07 -15.29 5.01
CA PHE A 78 -0.99 -15.66 4.08
C PHE A 78 -0.48 -16.52 2.91
N CYS A 79 0.66 -16.14 2.33
CA CYS A 79 1.25 -16.84 1.18
C CYS A 79 1.96 -18.15 1.54
N VAL A 80 2.59 -18.23 2.72
CA VAL A 80 3.45 -19.37 3.09
C VAL A 80 2.68 -20.43 3.85
N THR A 81 1.81 -20.05 4.79
CA THR A 81 1.16 -21.04 5.66
C THR A 81 0.12 -21.85 4.91
N GLY A 82 -0.62 -21.24 3.97
CA GLY A 82 -1.67 -21.91 3.18
C GLY A 82 -2.80 -22.54 4.02
N GLN A 83 -2.80 -22.35 5.35
CA GLN A 83 -3.74 -22.98 6.30
C GLN A 83 -4.92 -22.06 6.59
N TRP A 84 -5.56 -21.55 5.54
CA TRP A 84 -6.64 -20.57 5.67
C TRP A 84 -7.85 -21.11 6.44
N GLU A 85 -8.09 -22.43 6.36
CA GLU A 85 -9.22 -23.11 6.99
C GLU A 85 -9.08 -23.25 8.52
N LYS A 86 -7.85 -23.30 9.04
CA LYS A 86 -7.62 -23.46 10.48
C LYS A 86 -7.74 -22.15 11.26
N GLY A 87 -7.88 -21.03 10.57
CA GLY A 87 -7.86 -19.71 11.19
C GLY A 87 -6.46 -19.31 11.66
N ASN A 88 -6.27 -18.01 11.90
CA ASN A 88 -5.02 -17.47 12.39
C ASN A 88 -5.01 -17.49 13.92
N ILE A 89 -3.94 -18.00 14.54
CA ILE A 89 -3.78 -17.97 16.00
C ILE A 89 -3.70 -16.54 16.57
N TYR A 90 -3.36 -15.58 15.72
CA TYR A 90 -3.32 -14.15 16.07
C TYR A 90 -4.63 -13.41 15.76
N ASP A 91 -5.64 -14.06 15.17
CA ASP A 91 -6.96 -13.43 14.96
C ASP A 91 -7.69 -13.29 16.31
N LEU A 92 -7.79 -12.04 16.79
CA LEU A 92 -8.48 -11.67 18.03
C LEU A 92 -9.87 -11.09 17.79
N GLY A 93 -10.37 -11.17 16.54
CA GLY A 93 -11.55 -10.47 16.07
C GLY A 93 -11.22 -9.16 15.37
N VAL A 94 -12.07 -8.77 14.42
CA VAL A 94 -11.83 -7.66 13.49
C VAL A 94 -11.43 -6.38 14.20
N GLU A 95 -12.20 -5.95 15.20
CA GLU A 95 -11.93 -4.70 15.92
C GLU A 95 -10.54 -4.68 16.58
N GLU A 96 -10.21 -5.73 17.33
CA GLU A 96 -8.93 -5.81 18.02
C GLU A 96 -7.76 -5.96 17.04
N ASN A 97 -7.95 -6.70 15.93
CA ASN A 97 -6.93 -6.81 14.89
C ASN A 97 -6.62 -5.45 14.27
N PHE A 98 -7.63 -4.63 13.96
CA PHE A 98 -7.42 -3.28 13.46
C PHE A 98 -6.77 -2.37 14.51
N LYS A 99 -7.16 -2.46 15.78
CA LYS A 99 -6.51 -1.71 16.87
C LYS A 99 -5.05 -2.09 17.05
N GLN A 100 -4.65 -3.33 16.79
CA GLN A 100 -3.24 -3.73 16.85
C GLN A 100 -2.39 -2.98 15.80
N VAL A 101 -2.94 -2.76 14.61
CA VAL A 101 -2.24 -2.11 13.49
C VAL A 101 -2.34 -0.58 13.54
N LEU A 102 -3.54 -0.05 13.75
CA LEU A 102 -3.83 1.39 13.63
C LEU A 102 -3.85 2.11 14.99
N GLY A 103 -3.89 1.36 16.10
CA GLY A 103 -3.99 1.88 17.46
C GLY A 103 -5.44 1.99 17.97
N ASP A 104 -5.58 2.32 19.25
CA ASP A 104 -6.88 2.38 19.94
C ASP A 104 -7.79 3.52 19.47
N ASN A 105 -7.21 4.63 19.02
CA ASN A 105 -7.94 5.82 18.65
C ASN A 105 -8.43 5.74 17.19
N ILE A 106 -9.68 5.34 17.00
CA ILE A 106 -10.33 5.21 15.67
C ILE A 106 -10.26 6.53 14.87
N LEU A 107 -10.37 7.69 15.55
CA LEU A 107 -10.27 9.00 14.90
C LEU A 107 -8.90 9.23 14.23
N LEU A 108 -7.84 8.59 14.73
CA LEU A 108 -6.49 8.70 14.18
C LEU A 108 -6.26 7.75 13.00
N TRP A 109 -7.16 6.81 12.70
CA TRP A 109 -6.95 5.81 11.65
C TRP A 109 -6.88 6.43 10.24
N ILE A 110 -7.51 7.58 10.03
CA ILE A 110 -7.50 8.31 8.75
C ILE A 110 -6.20 9.11 8.58
N PHE A 111 -5.46 9.34 9.67
CA PHE A 111 -4.23 10.12 9.66
C PHE A 111 -3.01 9.19 9.86
N PRO A 112 -1.83 9.53 9.31
CA PRO A 112 -0.59 8.78 9.53
C PRO A 112 0.00 9.06 10.94
N LEU A 113 -0.84 9.03 11.97
CA LEU A 113 -0.52 9.37 13.36
C LEU A 113 -0.85 8.22 14.34
N GLY A 114 -1.35 7.09 13.82
CA GLY A 114 -1.63 5.90 14.61
C GLY A 114 -0.36 5.32 15.25
N LYS A 115 -0.51 4.78 16.46
CA LYS A 115 0.55 4.05 17.17
C LYS A 115 0.14 2.57 17.27
N PRO A 116 0.82 1.64 16.58
CA PRO A 116 0.51 0.22 16.67
C PRO A 116 0.74 -0.29 18.09
N LYS A 117 -0.04 -1.29 18.50
CA LYS A 117 0.10 -1.92 19.82
C LYS A 117 1.27 -2.90 19.84
N GLY A 118 1.83 -3.10 21.04
CA GLY A 118 2.87 -4.09 21.28
C GLY A 118 4.28 -3.59 20.97
N ASN A 119 5.24 -4.50 20.98
CA ASN A 119 6.66 -4.23 20.79
C ASN A 119 7.25 -4.84 19.50
N GLY A 120 6.40 -5.48 18.67
CA GLY A 120 6.81 -6.16 17.44
C GLY A 120 7.59 -7.47 17.65
N LEU A 121 7.78 -7.91 18.89
CA LEU A 121 8.46 -9.17 19.22
C LEU A 121 7.48 -10.23 19.72
N PHE A 122 6.45 -9.81 20.45
CA PHE A 122 5.44 -10.69 21.01
C PHE A 122 4.04 -10.20 20.62
N TYR A 123 3.22 -11.15 20.17
CA TYR A 123 1.86 -10.92 19.71
C TYR A 123 0.91 -11.79 20.55
N LYS A 124 -0.22 -11.20 20.95
CA LYS A 124 -1.25 -11.90 21.73
C LYS A 124 -1.98 -12.91 20.84
N THR A 125 -2.20 -14.12 21.34
CA THR A 125 -2.93 -15.17 20.62
C THR A 125 -4.37 -15.30 21.12
N ALA A 126 -5.23 -15.92 20.30
CA ALA A 126 -6.64 -16.18 20.62
C ALA A 126 -6.78 -16.95 21.96
N ASP A 127 -5.98 -18.01 22.16
CA ASP A 127 -6.00 -18.81 23.39
C ASP A 127 -5.71 -17.96 24.65
N GLN A 128 -4.77 -17.02 24.54
CA GLN A 128 -4.44 -16.10 25.63
C GLN A 128 -5.57 -15.10 25.89
N MET A 129 -6.27 -14.67 24.84
CA MET A 129 -7.42 -13.77 24.96
C MET A 129 -8.58 -14.44 25.68
N ASP A 130 -8.93 -15.67 25.29
CA ASP A 130 -10.02 -16.44 25.90
C ASP A 130 -9.77 -16.71 27.39
N SER A 131 -8.52 -16.93 27.79
CA SER A 131 -8.15 -17.10 29.20
C SER A 131 -8.31 -15.83 30.04
N THR A 132 -8.33 -14.64 29.43
CA THR A 132 -8.51 -13.36 30.14
C THR A 132 -9.98 -13.10 30.48
N TYR A 133 -10.90 -13.71 29.74
CA TYR A 133 -12.36 -13.52 29.89
C TYR A 133 -13.06 -14.69 30.60
N LYS A 134 -12.30 -15.67 31.12
CA LYS A 134 -12.78 -16.73 32.02
C LYS A 134 -12.44 -16.39 33.47
#